data_AF-W7XUC9-F1
#
_entry.id   AF-W7XUC9-F1
#
_cell.length_a   1.000
_cell.length_b   1.000
_cell.length_c   1.000
_cell.angle_alpha   90.00
_cell.angle_beta   90.00
_cell.angle_gamma   90.00
#
_symmetry.space_group_name_H-M   'P 1'
#
loop_
_entity.id
_entity.type
_entity.pdbx_description
1 polymer ?
#
loop_
_entity_poly.entity_id
_entity_poly.type
_entity_poly.pdbx_seq_one_letter_code
_entity_poly.pdbx_strand_id
1 'polypeptide(L)'
;MILLPMLFFRNKRLKYFISLTAILLLFVCTMYMRERYVRGGVPERGSVVEHPFMDGPPMDLGRNNMQRPERGMDKIEAMGPPREFIPPYVNLLVLTILLLGFDTGLKFSTKWLESEQTKIKLEKENVENKMAFLQNQISPHFFMNTLNNIHALVDISAEEAKDAIIKLSRMMGYMLYESKTDKVPLAKEMEFIRSYIELMKIRFTKEVNVELDIPDVLPAVHIPPLLTISYIENAFKHGISYSEPCFVRISFCFEKDRMTFDVINKIFERKAENKNSGVGIENSRNRLELIYGKDYKLDIGKLPDNKLFAVNLNVPI
;
A
#
# COMPACT_ATOMS: atom_id res chain seq x y z
N MET A 1 24.53 24.23 -29.56
CA MET A 1 23.81 23.70 -28.38
C MET A 1 22.60 22.84 -28.80
N ILE A 2 22.80 21.69 -29.44
CA ILE A 2 21.70 20.76 -29.83
C ILE A 2 21.99 19.29 -29.44
N LEU A 3 23.20 18.98 -28.95
CA LEU A 3 23.61 17.60 -28.62
C LEU A 3 23.30 17.17 -27.18
N LEU A 4 22.94 18.09 -26.28
CA LEU A 4 22.69 17.78 -24.86
C LEU A 4 21.40 16.96 -24.59
N PRO A 5 20.28 17.14 -25.32
CA PRO A 5 19.04 16.41 -25.00
C PRO A 5 19.08 14.92 -25.39
N MET A 6 19.85 14.53 -26.42
CA MET A 6 19.88 13.14 -26.91
C MET A 6 20.70 12.18 -26.03
N LEU A 7 21.61 12.69 -25.18
CA LEU A 7 22.48 11.86 -24.35
C LEU A 7 21.82 11.43 -23.02
N PHE A 8 20.76 12.11 -22.58
CA PHE A 8 20.01 11.81 -21.36
C PHE A 8 19.13 10.55 -21.47
N PHE A 9 18.61 10.25 -22.66
CA PHE A 9 17.62 9.17 -22.85
C PHE A 9 18.21 7.76 -23.05
N ARG A 10 19.54 7.56 -23.04
CA ARG A 10 20.18 6.26 -23.33
C ARG A 10 21.00 5.68 -22.17
N ASN A 11 20.45 5.72 -20.95
CA ASN A 11 20.98 5.09 -19.73
C ASN A 11 22.48 5.36 -19.41
N LYS A 12 23.08 6.41 -19.98
CA LYS A 12 24.48 6.79 -19.79
C LYS A 12 24.60 8.02 -18.90
N ARG A 13 23.93 8.00 -17.74
CA ARG A 13 23.94 9.10 -16.75
C ARG A 13 25.36 9.53 -16.37
N LEU A 14 26.28 8.57 -16.28
CA LEU A 14 27.69 8.84 -16.01
C LEU A 14 28.35 9.74 -17.08
N LYS A 15 28.04 9.52 -18.38
CA LYS A 15 28.60 10.33 -19.46
C LYS A 15 28.00 11.74 -19.50
N TYR A 16 26.72 11.88 -19.10
CA TYR A 16 26.08 13.18 -18.96
C TYR A 16 26.73 14.01 -17.85
N PHE A 17 26.89 13.43 -16.64
CA PHE A 17 27.55 14.13 -15.54
C PHE A 17 29.00 14.47 -15.86
N ILE A 18 29.77 13.56 -16.48
CA ILE A 18 31.15 13.85 -16.93
C ILE A 18 31.19 14.96 -17.98
N SER A 19 30.23 14.99 -18.92
CA SER A 19 30.18 16.05 -19.93
C SER A 19 29.84 17.41 -19.33
N LEU A 20 28.94 17.44 -18.34
CA LEU A 20 28.52 18.66 -17.67
C LEU A 20 29.64 19.23 -16.79
N THR A 21 30.33 18.36 -16.04
CA THR A 21 31.50 18.75 -15.24
C THR A 21 32.67 19.19 -16.11
N ALA A 22 32.91 18.53 -17.26
CA ALA A 22 33.93 18.95 -18.21
C ALA A 22 33.65 20.35 -18.81
N ILE A 23 32.38 20.64 -19.15
CA ILE A 23 31.98 21.97 -19.64
C ILE A 23 32.16 23.03 -18.55
N LEU A 24 31.77 22.71 -17.31
CA LEU A 24 31.94 23.60 -16.16
C LEU A 24 33.42 23.91 -15.90
N LEU A 25 34.28 22.89 -15.92
CA LEU A 25 35.73 23.03 -15.75
C LEU A 25 36.36 23.84 -16.89
N LEU A 26 35.92 23.64 -18.14
CA LEU A 26 36.40 24.40 -19.29
C LEU A 26 35.99 25.87 -19.21
N PHE A 27 34.77 26.15 -18.71
CA PHE A 27 34.31 27.52 -18.48
C PHE A 27 35.08 28.22 -17.36
N VAL A 28 35.34 27.53 -16.24
CA VAL A 28 36.18 28.05 -15.14
C VAL A 28 37.62 28.28 -15.63
N CYS A 29 38.17 27.37 -16.43
CA CYS A 29 39.53 27.48 -16.96
C CYS A 29 39.69 28.66 -17.93
N THR A 30 38.75 28.83 -18.87
CA THR A 30 38.78 29.97 -19.81
C THR A 30 38.64 31.31 -19.09
N MET A 31 37.81 31.39 -18.04
CA MET A 31 37.67 32.58 -17.21
C MET A 31 38.91 32.85 -16.35
N TYR A 32 39.52 31.82 -15.76
CA TYR A 32 40.78 31.96 -15.01
C TYR A 32 41.92 32.47 -15.90
N MET A 33 42.02 31.95 -17.12
CA MET A 33 43.00 32.42 -18.10
C MET A 33 42.75 33.87 -18.50
N ARG A 34 41.48 34.28 -18.68
CA ARG A 34 41.10 35.68 -18.94
C ARG A 34 41.47 36.61 -17.80
N GLU A 35 41.20 36.24 -16.54
CA GLU A 35 41.54 37.05 -15.37
C GLU A 35 43.06 37.24 -15.24
N ARG A 36 43.84 36.18 -15.48
CA ARG A 36 45.30 36.25 -15.48
C ARG A 36 45.84 37.12 -16.62
N TYR A 37 45.21 37.07 -17.79
CA TYR A 37 45.56 37.92 -18.92
C TYR A 37 45.29 39.40 -18.63
N VAL A 38 44.15 39.72 -18.01
CA VAL A 38 43.78 41.10 -17.63
C VAL A 38 44.72 41.66 -16.54
N ARG A 39 45.09 40.86 -15.53
CA ARG A 39 46.07 41.28 -14.50
C ARG A 39 47.51 41.35 -15.03
N GLY A 40 47.88 40.55 -16.01
CA GLY A 40 49.21 40.55 -16.61
C GLY A 40 49.48 41.70 -17.58
N GLY A 41 48.46 42.48 -17.96
CA GLY A 41 48.55 43.52 -19.00
C GLY A 41 48.74 44.96 -18.52
N VAL A 42 48.77 45.25 -17.21
CA VAL A 42 48.85 46.63 -16.69
C VAL A 42 50.16 46.84 -15.94
N PRO A 43 51.17 47.53 -16.51
CA PRO A 43 52.32 47.99 -15.73
C PRO A 43 51.91 49.16 -14.83
N GLU A 44 52.21 49.07 -13.53
CA GLU A 44 52.06 50.18 -12.57
C GLU A 44 52.92 51.37 -13.00
N ARG A 45 52.33 52.36 -13.67
CA ARG A 45 52.92 53.71 -13.74
C ARG A 45 52.44 54.48 -12.52
N GLY A 46 53.34 54.73 -11.57
CA GLY A 46 53.08 55.61 -10.43
C GLY A 46 52.60 56.98 -10.91
N SER A 47 51.38 57.35 -10.54
CA SER A 47 50.84 58.69 -10.76
C SER A 47 51.38 59.62 -9.67
N VAL A 48 52.37 60.45 -10.02
CA VAL A 48 52.74 61.62 -9.22
C VAL A 48 51.62 62.66 -9.40
N VAL A 49 50.96 63.03 -8.31
CA VAL A 49 49.99 64.12 -8.29
C VAL A 49 50.78 65.42 -8.08
N GLU A 50 50.87 66.27 -9.10
CA GLU A 50 51.40 67.63 -8.96
C GLU A 50 50.31 68.54 -8.36
N HIS A 51 50.63 69.24 -7.26
CA HIS A 51 49.79 70.31 -6.72
C HIS A 51 50.12 71.65 -7.41
N PRO A 52 49.13 72.52 -7.70
CA PRO A 52 49.38 73.84 -8.27
C PRO A 52 50.17 74.75 -7.32
N PHE A 53 51.11 75.48 -7.90
CA PHE A 53 51.90 76.56 -7.28
C PHE A 53 50.99 77.62 -6.65
N MET A 54 51.22 77.96 -5.39
CA MET A 54 50.66 79.15 -4.73
C MET A 54 51.82 80.03 -4.28
N ASP A 55 51.92 81.23 -4.86
CA ASP A 55 52.96 82.21 -4.61
C ASP A 55 52.91 82.74 -3.17
N GLY A 56 53.98 82.51 -2.40
CA GLY A 56 54.25 83.19 -1.13
C GLY A 56 55.03 84.50 -1.35
N PRO A 57 54.90 85.48 -0.44
CA PRO A 57 55.42 86.84 -0.62
C PRO A 57 56.97 86.90 -0.70
N PRO A 58 57.54 87.95 -1.33
CA PRO A 58 58.93 87.97 -1.75
C PRO A 58 59.93 88.11 -0.59
N MET A 59 61.01 87.33 -0.73
CA MET A 59 62.39 87.43 -0.22
C MET A 59 62.72 88.42 0.90
N ASP A 60 63.45 87.93 1.91
CA ASP A 60 64.47 88.73 2.58
C ASP A 60 65.83 88.00 2.54
N LEU A 61 66.84 88.68 1.98
CA LEU A 61 68.19 88.18 1.70
C LEU A 61 69.05 88.38 2.96
N GLY A 62 68.99 87.42 3.88
CA GLY A 62 69.79 87.38 5.11
C GLY A 62 70.69 86.15 5.17
N ARG A 63 71.99 86.40 5.27
CA ARG A 63 73.13 85.48 5.14
C ARG A 63 73.29 84.55 6.37
N ASN A 64 73.53 83.27 6.09
CA ASN A 64 74.11 82.19 6.93
C ASN A 64 73.17 81.27 7.73
N ASN A 65 73.06 80.03 7.21
CA ASN A 65 72.94 78.72 7.87
C ASN A 65 72.00 78.60 9.07
N MET A 66 70.71 78.41 8.80
CA MET A 66 69.85 77.58 9.64
C MET A 66 69.51 76.29 8.89
N GLN A 67 69.90 75.16 9.48
CA GLN A 67 69.45 73.84 9.07
C GLN A 67 67.93 73.75 9.25
N ARG A 68 67.19 73.47 8.17
CA ARG A 68 65.76 73.18 8.22
C ARG A 68 65.51 71.95 9.11
N PRO A 69 64.47 71.92 9.94
CA PRO A 69 64.05 70.68 10.60
C PRO A 69 63.60 69.68 9.53
N GLU A 70 64.08 68.43 9.62
CA GLU A 70 63.60 67.31 8.81
C GLU A 70 62.11 67.11 9.09
N ARG A 71 61.24 67.52 8.15
CA ARG A 71 59.84 67.09 8.14
C ARG A 71 59.82 65.63 7.71
N GLY A 72 59.42 64.75 8.62
CA GLY A 72 59.11 63.36 8.32
C GLY A 72 58.16 63.26 7.13
N MET A 73 58.53 62.44 6.15
CA MET A 73 57.60 61.99 5.13
C MET A 73 56.70 60.93 5.76
N ASP A 74 55.57 61.33 6.33
CA ASP A 74 54.49 60.40 6.59
C ASP A 74 53.96 59.92 5.24
N LYS A 75 54.38 58.71 4.84
CA LYS A 75 53.78 57.99 3.72
C LYS A 75 52.35 57.66 4.12
N ILE A 76 51.40 58.50 3.73
CA ILE A 76 49.99 58.08 3.72
C ILE A 76 49.84 57.11 2.56
N GLU A 77 49.93 55.81 2.86
CA GLU A 77 49.59 54.75 1.90
C GLU A 77 48.12 54.93 1.49
N ALA A 78 47.89 55.30 0.23
CA ALA A 78 46.56 55.29 -0.34
C ALA A 78 46.02 53.86 -0.29
N MET A 79 45.05 53.61 0.59
CA MET A 79 44.36 52.33 0.68
C MET A 79 43.56 52.15 -0.61
N GLY A 80 44.08 51.34 -1.53
CA GLY A 80 43.39 50.97 -2.77
C GLY A 80 42.04 50.30 -2.47
N PRO A 81 41.12 50.23 -3.46
CA PRO A 81 39.80 49.64 -3.24
C PRO A 81 39.93 48.24 -2.63
N PRO A 82 39.06 47.87 -1.66
CA PRO A 82 39.18 46.61 -0.96
C PRO A 82 39.19 45.46 -1.97
N ARG A 83 40.21 44.61 -1.90
CA ARG A 83 40.28 43.39 -2.70
C ARG A 83 39.12 42.49 -2.28
N GLU A 84 38.08 42.39 -3.12
CA GLU A 84 37.06 41.35 -2.96
C GLU A 84 37.77 39.98 -3.01
N PHE A 85 37.83 39.32 -1.86
CA PHE A 85 38.62 38.09 -1.65
C PHE A 85 38.02 36.86 -2.34
N ILE A 86 36.79 36.97 -2.86
CA ILE A 86 36.05 35.88 -3.48
C ILE A 86 35.84 36.21 -4.96
N PRO A 87 36.46 35.45 -5.88
CA PRO A 87 36.27 35.65 -7.30
C PRO A 87 34.80 35.39 -7.71
N PRO A 88 34.21 36.20 -8.61
CA PRO A 88 32.78 36.15 -8.94
C PRO A 88 32.31 34.82 -9.54
N TYR A 89 33.23 34.00 -10.07
CA TYR A 89 32.91 32.67 -10.63
C TYR A 89 32.58 31.62 -9.56
N VAL A 90 33.07 31.79 -8.32
CA VAL A 90 32.79 30.85 -7.21
C VAL A 90 31.29 30.87 -6.89
N ASN A 91 30.67 32.06 -6.90
CA ASN A 91 29.23 32.22 -6.68
C ASN A 91 28.39 31.51 -7.76
N LEU A 92 28.82 31.57 -9.02
CA LEU A 92 28.14 30.89 -10.13
C LEU A 92 28.26 29.36 -10.00
N LEU A 93 29.42 28.86 -9.60
CA LEU A 93 29.64 27.43 -9.34
C LEU A 93 28.73 26.94 -8.22
N VAL A 94 28.69 27.65 -7.09
CA VAL A 94 27.82 27.33 -5.95
C VAL A 94 26.34 27.33 -6.37
N LEU A 95 25.90 28.34 -7.13
CA LEU A 95 24.53 28.42 -7.64
C LEU A 95 24.18 27.22 -8.54
N THR A 96 25.09 26.80 -9.42
CA THR A 96 24.83 25.64 -10.30
C THR A 96 24.71 24.34 -9.52
N ILE A 97 25.53 24.13 -8.48
CA ILE A 97 25.42 22.96 -7.61
C ILE A 97 24.09 22.97 -6.85
N LEU A 98 23.67 24.14 -6.33
CA LEU A 98 22.40 24.28 -5.62
C LEU A 98 21.20 24.00 -6.53
N LEU A 99 21.19 24.54 -7.76
CA LEU A 99 20.12 24.31 -8.73
C LEU A 99 20.04 22.83 -9.17
N LEU A 100 21.19 22.18 -9.42
CA LEU A 100 21.25 20.75 -9.76
C LEU A 100 20.80 19.87 -8.58
N GLY A 101 21.21 20.22 -7.36
CA GLY A 101 20.78 19.54 -6.14
C GLY A 101 19.28 19.68 -5.93
N PHE A 102 18.73 20.87 -6.15
CA PHE A 102 17.30 21.14 -6.02
C PHE A 102 16.47 20.38 -7.07
N ASP A 103 16.83 20.41 -8.35
CA ASP A 103 16.14 19.65 -9.41
C ASP A 103 16.19 18.14 -9.15
N THR A 104 17.35 17.63 -8.73
CA THR A 104 17.51 16.21 -8.39
C THR A 104 16.68 15.84 -7.16
N GLY A 105 16.65 16.71 -6.15
CA GLY A 105 15.85 16.54 -4.93
C GLY A 105 14.35 16.49 -5.23
N LEU A 106 13.86 17.40 -6.06
CA LEU A 106 12.46 17.40 -6.51
C LEU A 106 12.11 16.11 -7.26
N LYS A 107 12.92 15.70 -8.24
CA LYS A 107 12.70 14.46 -9.00
C LYS A 107 12.78 13.21 -8.14
N PHE A 108 13.65 13.20 -7.13
CA PHE A 108 13.76 12.11 -6.18
C PHE A 108 12.51 12.04 -5.29
N SER A 109 12.05 13.20 -4.78
CA SER A 109 10.86 13.30 -3.95
C SER A 109 9.59 12.85 -4.68
N THR A 110 9.39 13.28 -5.94
CA THR A 110 8.23 12.84 -6.73
C THR A 110 8.27 11.34 -7.01
N LYS A 111 9.43 10.79 -7.39
CA LYS A 111 9.59 9.34 -7.60
C LYS A 111 9.38 8.53 -6.33
N TRP A 112 9.83 9.06 -5.18
CA TRP A 112 9.59 8.43 -3.89
C TRP A 112 8.09 8.34 -3.61
N LEU A 113 7.37 9.44 -3.82
CA LEU A 113 5.92 9.49 -3.63
C LEU A 113 5.18 8.54 -4.58
N GLU A 114 5.56 8.50 -5.85
CA GLU A 114 5.01 7.55 -6.84
C GLU A 114 5.28 6.09 -6.44
N SER A 115 6.49 5.79 -5.94
CA SER A 115 6.85 4.46 -5.44
C SER A 115 6.02 4.07 -4.24
N GLU A 116 5.77 4.99 -3.31
CA GLU A 116 4.96 4.72 -2.12
C GLU A 116 3.50 4.47 -2.50
N GLN A 117 2.94 5.27 -3.42
CA GLN A 117 1.60 5.05 -3.94
C GLN A 117 1.46 3.71 -4.67
N THR A 118 2.47 3.35 -5.48
CA THR A 118 2.51 2.06 -6.17
C THR A 118 2.54 0.91 -5.17
N LYS A 119 3.32 1.05 -4.09
CA LYS A 119 3.40 0.04 -3.02
C LYS A 119 2.05 -0.13 -2.31
N ILE A 120 1.40 0.96 -1.89
CA ILE A 120 0.07 0.92 -1.27
C ILE A 120 -0.95 0.26 -2.21
N LYS A 121 -0.91 0.59 -3.50
CA LYS A 121 -1.80 -0.02 -4.51
C LYS A 121 -1.57 -1.53 -4.64
N LEU A 122 -0.31 -1.96 -4.71
CA LEU A 122 0.04 -3.38 -4.79
C LEU A 122 -0.35 -4.15 -3.52
N GLU A 123 -0.20 -3.54 -2.34
CA GLU A 123 -0.64 -4.13 -1.08
C GLU A 123 -2.17 -4.30 -1.07
N LYS A 124 -2.92 -3.28 -1.51
CA LYS A 124 -4.37 -3.36 -1.67
C LYS A 124 -4.79 -4.45 -2.65
N GLU A 125 -4.22 -4.49 -3.85
CA GLU A 125 -4.50 -5.52 -4.85
C GLU A 125 -4.17 -6.93 -4.33
N ASN A 126 -3.09 -7.08 -3.55
CA ASN A 126 -2.73 -8.35 -2.93
C ASN A 126 -3.78 -8.79 -1.88
N VAL A 127 -4.29 -7.87 -1.07
CA VAL A 127 -5.37 -8.15 -0.12
C VAL A 127 -6.66 -8.54 -0.84
N GLU A 128 -7.04 -7.80 -1.88
CA GLU A 128 -8.22 -8.10 -2.71
C GLU A 128 -8.11 -9.47 -3.39
N ASN A 129 -6.95 -9.79 -3.96
CA ASN A 129 -6.70 -11.09 -4.59
C ASN A 129 -6.74 -12.25 -3.59
N LYS A 130 -6.16 -12.05 -2.39
CA LYS A 130 -6.28 -13.04 -1.31
C LYS A 130 -7.73 -13.23 -0.89
N MET A 131 -8.49 -12.16 -0.77
CA MET A 131 -9.91 -12.21 -0.42
C MET A 131 -10.72 -12.97 -1.49
N ALA A 132 -10.53 -12.66 -2.77
CA ALA A 132 -11.18 -13.36 -3.88
C ALA A 132 -10.82 -14.85 -3.92
N PHE A 133 -9.56 -15.21 -3.65
CA PHE A 133 -9.13 -16.60 -3.55
C PHE A 133 -9.82 -17.33 -2.39
N LEU A 134 -9.97 -16.68 -1.23
CA LEU A 134 -10.64 -17.25 -0.06
C LEU A 134 -12.15 -17.40 -0.27
N GLN A 135 -12.78 -16.51 -1.05
CA GLN A 135 -14.21 -16.60 -1.41
C GLN A 135 -14.53 -17.75 -2.38
N ASN A 136 -13.60 -18.11 -3.27
CA ASN A 136 -13.78 -19.15 -4.30
C ASN A 136 -13.70 -20.60 -3.78
N GLN A 137 -13.76 -20.84 -2.46
CA GLN A 137 -13.59 -22.17 -1.87
C GLN A 137 -14.85 -23.03 -1.75
N ILE A 138 -16.03 -22.56 -2.18
CA ILE A 138 -17.21 -23.43 -2.22
C ILE A 138 -16.92 -24.59 -3.17
N SER A 139 -16.99 -25.80 -2.62
CA SER A 139 -16.46 -26.99 -3.26
C SER A 139 -17.15 -27.25 -4.60
N PRO A 140 -16.42 -27.30 -5.75
CA PRO A 140 -16.99 -27.74 -7.02
C PRO A 140 -17.68 -29.11 -6.92
N HIS A 141 -17.21 -29.94 -5.98
CA HIS A 141 -17.79 -31.23 -5.66
C HIS A 141 -19.17 -31.12 -4.97
N PHE A 142 -19.46 -30.06 -4.20
CA PHE A 142 -20.81 -29.82 -3.69
C PHE A 142 -21.82 -29.67 -4.84
N PHE A 143 -21.48 -28.87 -5.86
CA PHE A 143 -22.35 -28.65 -7.02
C PHE A 143 -22.57 -29.92 -7.83
N MET A 144 -21.49 -30.65 -8.14
CA MET A 144 -21.59 -31.89 -8.90
C MET A 144 -22.43 -32.93 -8.17
N ASN A 145 -22.26 -33.07 -6.86
CA ASN A 145 -23.09 -33.97 -6.06
C ASN A 145 -24.54 -33.51 -5.99
N THR A 146 -24.79 -32.20 -5.89
CA THR A 146 -26.15 -31.67 -5.85
C THR A 146 -26.87 -31.95 -7.16
N LEU A 147 -26.22 -31.75 -8.30
CA LEU A 147 -26.76 -32.12 -9.62
C LEU A 147 -27.06 -33.62 -9.74
N ASN A 148 -26.17 -34.49 -9.25
CA ASN A 148 -26.40 -35.93 -9.27
C ASN A 148 -27.62 -36.34 -8.43
N ASN A 149 -27.82 -35.71 -7.25
CA ASN A 149 -28.99 -35.98 -6.42
C ASN A 149 -30.28 -35.46 -7.06
N ILE A 150 -30.23 -34.28 -7.69
CA ILE A 150 -31.36 -33.75 -8.45
C ILE A 150 -31.72 -34.70 -9.60
N HIS A 151 -30.72 -35.22 -10.33
CA HIS A 151 -30.96 -36.20 -11.39
C HIS A 151 -31.67 -37.45 -10.86
N ALA A 152 -31.24 -37.98 -9.72
CA ALA A 152 -31.92 -39.11 -9.07
C ALA A 152 -33.35 -38.76 -8.61
N LEU A 153 -33.59 -37.52 -8.18
CA LEU A 153 -34.93 -37.04 -7.82
C LEU A 153 -35.88 -36.94 -9.02
N VAL A 154 -35.40 -36.71 -10.25
CA VAL A 154 -36.28 -36.59 -11.42
C VAL A 154 -37.17 -37.82 -11.58
N ASP A 155 -36.61 -39.01 -11.33
CA ASP A 155 -37.33 -40.28 -11.44
C ASP A 155 -38.24 -40.57 -10.22
N ILE A 156 -37.99 -39.93 -9.07
CA ILE A 156 -38.74 -40.12 -7.82
C ILE A 156 -39.89 -39.10 -7.70
N SER A 157 -39.56 -37.81 -7.86
CA SER A 157 -40.48 -36.68 -7.77
C SER A 157 -39.97 -35.54 -8.66
N ALA A 158 -40.58 -35.40 -9.84
CA ALA A 158 -40.26 -34.31 -10.76
C ALA A 158 -40.54 -32.92 -10.17
N GLU A 159 -41.46 -32.81 -9.21
CA GLU A 159 -41.77 -31.55 -8.53
C GLU A 159 -40.65 -31.15 -7.55
N GLU A 160 -40.18 -32.09 -6.71
CA GLU A 160 -39.04 -31.87 -5.82
C GLU A 160 -37.76 -31.59 -6.62
N ALA A 161 -37.55 -32.28 -7.74
CA ALA A 161 -36.42 -32.02 -8.63
C ALA A 161 -36.46 -30.59 -9.21
N LYS A 162 -37.63 -30.10 -9.65
CA LYS A 162 -37.80 -28.73 -10.14
C LYS A 162 -37.49 -27.70 -9.06
N ASP A 163 -38.02 -27.90 -7.86
CA ASP A 163 -37.78 -27.01 -6.72
C ASP A 163 -36.29 -26.98 -6.33
N ALA A 164 -35.63 -28.14 -6.31
CA ALA A 164 -34.19 -28.24 -6.07
C ALA A 164 -33.36 -27.53 -7.15
N ILE A 165 -33.74 -27.59 -8.43
CA ILE A 165 -33.08 -26.85 -9.51
C ILE A 165 -33.19 -25.34 -9.29
N ILE A 166 -34.37 -24.85 -8.90
CA ILE A 166 -34.59 -23.42 -8.61
C ILE A 166 -33.69 -22.96 -7.46
N LYS A 167 -33.63 -23.73 -6.37
CA LYS A 167 -32.78 -23.43 -5.21
C LYS A 167 -31.30 -23.43 -5.57
N LEU A 168 -30.86 -24.41 -6.35
CA LEU A 168 -29.49 -24.48 -6.86
C LEU A 168 -29.15 -23.27 -7.73
N SER A 169 -30.04 -22.88 -8.64
CA SER A 169 -29.87 -21.70 -9.51
C SER A 169 -29.75 -20.41 -8.70
N ARG A 170 -30.59 -20.21 -7.68
CA ARG A 170 -30.51 -19.05 -6.77
C ARG A 170 -29.18 -19.01 -6.02
N MET A 171 -28.73 -20.15 -5.48
CA MET A 171 -27.43 -20.24 -4.82
C MET A 171 -26.27 -19.94 -5.76
N MET A 172 -26.30 -20.46 -6.98
CA MET A 172 -25.29 -20.16 -8.00
C MET A 172 -25.29 -18.68 -8.35
N GLY A 173 -26.46 -18.07 -8.54
CA GLY A 173 -26.61 -16.64 -8.79
C GLY A 173 -26.00 -15.80 -7.66
N TYR A 174 -26.30 -16.12 -6.40
CA TYR A 174 -25.72 -15.47 -5.24
C TYR A 174 -24.18 -15.54 -5.25
N MET A 175 -23.62 -16.72 -5.49
CA MET A 175 -22.16 -16.89 -5.54
C MET A 175 -21.52 -16.15 -6.73
N LEU A 176 -22.14 -16.14 -7.90
CA LEU A 176 -21.55 -15.53 -9.10
C LEU A 176 -21.59 -13.99 -9.11
N TYR A 177 -22.61 -13.40 -8.49
CA TYR A 177 -22.88 -11.97 -8.58
C TYR A 177 -22.74 -11.24 -7.24
N GLU A 178 -23.34 -11.77 -6.18
CA GLU A 178 -23.41 -11.08 -4.88
C GLU A 178 -22.13 -11.27 -4.08
N SER A 179 -21.51 -12.47 -4.12
CA SER A 179 -20.32 -12.77 -3.32
C SER A 179 -19.06 -12.00 -3.72
N LYS A 180 -19.07 -11.35 -4.89
CA LYS A 180 -17.98 -10.51 -5.40
C LYS A 180 -17.98 -9.10 -4.82
N THR A 181 -19.01 -8.74 -4.07
CA THR A 181 -19.12 -7.44 -3.39
C THR A 181 -18.53 -7.52 -1.99
N ASP A 182 -18.11 -6.38 -1.44
CA ASP A 182 -17.55 -6.31 -0.08
C ASP A 182 -18.59 -6.68 0.98
N LYS A 183 -19.85 -6.28 0.76
CA LYS A 183 -20.97 -6.56 1.65
C LYS A 183 -22.28 -6.77 0.88
N VAL A 184 -23.13 -7.63 1.42
CA VAL A 184 -24.48 -7.95 0.91
C VAL A 184 -25.53 -7.67 1.98
N PRO A 185 -26.81 -7.47 1.61
CA PRO A 185 -27.89 -7.44 2.60
C PRO A 185 -27.93 -8.74 3.40
N LEU A 186 -28.05 -8.65 4.73
CA LEU A 186 -28.16 -9.81 5.62
C LEU A 186 -29.27 -10.78 5.19
N ALA A 187 -30.39 -10.25 4.71
CA ALA A 187 -31.51 -11.04 4.19
C ALA A 187 -31.08 -11.97 3.04
N LYS A 188 -30.21 -11.52 2.14
CA LYS A 188 -29.71 -12.36 1.03
C LYS A 188 -28.78 -13.46 1.51
N GLU A 189 -27.89 -13.18 2.49
CA GLU A 189 -27.05 -14.21 3.09
C GLU A 189 -27.92 -15.28 3.79
N MET A 190 -28.96 -14.87 4.52
CA MET A 190 -29.87 -15.81 5.18
C MET A 190 -30.67 -16.64 4.17
N GLU A 191 -31.15 -16.05 3.05
CA GLU A 191 -31.81 -16.79 1.96
C GLU A 191 -30.87 -17.81 1.31
N PHE A 192 -29.61 -17.42 1.10
CA PHE A 192 -28.57 -18.32 0.60
C PHE A 192 -28.35 -19.52 1.54
N ILE A 193 -28.24 -19.27 2.85
CA ILE A 193 -28.05 -20.32 3.87
C ILE A 193 -29.26 -21.25 3.94
N ARG A 194 -30.49 -20.71 3.90
CA ARG A 194 -31.72 -21.52 3.86
C ARG A 194 -31.72 -22.44 2.63
N SER A 195 -31.45 -21.89 1.45
CA SER A 195 -31.38 -22.65 0.20
C SER A 195 -30.31 -23.75 0.26
N TYR A 196 -29.13 -23.44 0.82
CA TYR A 196 -28.05 -24.40 1.01
C TYR A 196 -28.48 -25.57 1.89
N ILE A 197 -29.07 -25.27 3.05
CA ILE A 197 -29.49 -26.28 4.02
C ILE A 197 -30.61 -27.15 3.46
N GLU A 198 -31.57 -26.57 2.73
CA GLU A 198 -32.63 -27.33 2.06
C GLU A 198 -32.08 -28.29 1.01
N LEU A 199 -31.14 -27.85 0.16
CA LEU A 199 -30.48 -28.74 -0.80
C LEU A 199 -29.66 -29.82 -0.10
N MET A 200 -29.03 -29.51 1.02
CA MET A 200 -28.31 -30.51 1.81
C MET A 200 -29.27 -31.54 2.41
N LYS A 201 -30.44 -31.13 2.92
CA LYS A 201 -31.46 -32.04 3.47
C LYS A 201 -31.93 -33.08 2.46
N ILE A 202 -32.03 -32.72 1.18
CA ILE A 202 -32.38 -33.66 0.09
C ILE A 202 -31.39 -34.83 0.00
N ARG A 203 -30.11 -34.60 0.31
CA ARG A 203 -29.05 -35.61 0.18
C ARG A 203 -29.08 -36.66 1.28
N PHE A 204 -29.85 -36.43 2.34
CA PHE A 204 -29.85 -37.25 3.53
C PHE A 204 -31.21 -37.91 3.74
N THR A 205 -31.18 -39.13 4.27
CA THR A 205 -32.40 -39.85 4.67
C THR A 205 -33.04 -39.18 5.89
N LYS A 206 -34.27 -39.57 6.22
CA LYS A 206 -35.05 -39.05 7.37
C LYS A 206 -34.37 -39.19 8.75
N GLU A 207 -33.23 -39.89 8.84
CA GLU A 207 -32.49 -40.17 10.07
C GLU A 207 -31.50 -39.06 10.47
N VAL A 208 -31.33 -38.04 9.62
CA VAL A 208 -30.49 -36.87 9.89
C VAL A 208 -31.36 -35.72 10.37
N ASN A 209 -31.26 -35.34 11.65
CA ASN A 209 -31.97 -34.18 12.17
C ASN A 209 -31.18 -32.89 11.89
N VAL A 210 -31.69 -32.04 11.02
CA VAL A 210 -31.07 -30.75 10.68
C VAL A 210 -31.97 -29.61 11.12
N GLU A 211 -31.54 -28.93 12.17
CA GLU A 211 -32.23 -27.79 12.78
C GLU A 211 -31.58 -26.49 12.32
N LEU A 212 -32.40 -25.59 11.80
CA LEU A 212 -32.01 -24.25 11.39
C LEU A 212 -32.91 -23.24 12.09
N ASP A 213 -32.30 -22.41 12.94
CA ASP A 213 -32.96 -21.33 13.64
C ASP A 213 -32.42 -19.99 13.11
N ILE A 214 -33.25 -19.30 12.32
CA ILE A 214 -32.97 -17.96 11.82
C ILE A 214 -34.19 -17.10 12.19
N PRO A 215 -34.02 -16.02 12.95
CA PRO A 215 -35.10 -15.10 13.30
C PRO A 215 -35.87 -14.62 12.07
N ASP A 216 -37.20 -14.56 12.18
CA ASP A 216 -38.07 -14.08 11.09
C ASP A 216 -37.84 -12.59 10.78
N VAL A 217 -37.52 -11.81 11.82
CA VAL A 217 -37.20 -10.39 11.70
C VAL A 217 -35.69 -10.23 11.70
N LEU A 218 -35.16 -9.84 10.55
CA LEU A 218 -33.73 -9.57 10.36
C LEU A 218 -33.46 -8.05 10.40
N PRO A 219 -32.35 -7.61 11.01
CA PRO A 219 -31.93 -6.22 10.90
C PRO A 219 -31.58 -5.87 9.44
N ALA A 220 -31.92 -4.65 9.03
CA ALA A 220 -31.66 -4.14 7.68
C ALA A 220 -30.20 -3.67 7.51
N VAL A 221 -29.26 -4.60 7.71
CA VAL A 221 -27.81 -4.35 7.69
C VAL A 221 -27.12 -5.10 6.55
N HIS A 222 -25.88 -4.70 6.26
CA HIS A 222 -25.06 -5.34 5.24
C HIS A 222 -23.87 -6.04 5.89
N ILE A 223 -23.69 -7.31 5.55
CA ILE A 223 -22.62 -8.15 6.09
C ILE A 223 -21.72 -8.66 4.95
N PRO A 224 -20.45 -9.00 5.23
CA PRO A 224 -19.62 -9.71 4.28
C PRO A 224 -20.29 -11.03 3.86
N PRO A 225 -20.31 -11.38 2.56
CA PRO A 225 -20.98 -12.58 2.08
C PRO A 225 -20.24 -13.85 2.52
N LEU A 226 -20.92 -15.00 2.58
CA LEU A 226 -20.31 -16.33 2.78
C LEU A 226 -19.49 -16.47 4.07
N LEU A 227 -19.85 -15.76 5.15
CA LEU A 227 -19.06 -15.79 6.40
C LEU A 227 -19.19 -17.12 7.14
N THR A 228 -20.39 -17.70 7.14
CA THR A 228 -20.72 -18.87 7.96
C THR A 228 -20.75 -20.18 7.18
N ILE A 229 -20.79 -20.11 5.85
CA ILE A 229 -21.01 -21.27 4.98
C ILE A 229 -19.93 -22.36 5.14
N SER A 230 -18.68 -21.98 5.36
CA SER A 230 -17.57 -22.93 5.56
C SER A 230 -17.73 -23.76 6.83
N TYR A 231 -18.26 -23.16 7.91
CA TYR A 231 -18.54 -23.87 9.16
C TYR A 231 -19.74 -24.80 9.01
N ILE A 232 -20.77 -24.34 8.29
CA ILE A 232 -21.93 -25.16 7.94
C ILE A 232 -21.50 -26.36 7.08
N GLU A 233 -20.70 -26.16 6.04
CA GLU A 233 -20.13 -27.22 5.20
C GLU A 233 -19.35 -28.25 6.02
N ASN A 234 -18.51 -27.77 6.95
CA ASN A 234 -17.76 -28.65 7.85
C ASN A 234 -18.68 -29.46 8.76
N ALA A 235 -19.75 -28.86 9.29
CA ALA A 235 -20.74 -29.55 10.12
C ALA A 235 -21.46 -30.65 9.35
N PHE A 236 -21.85 -30.43 8.09
CA PHE A 236 -22.43 -31.48 7.26
C PHE A 236 -21.42 -32.58 6.88
N LYS A 237 -20.18 -32.21 6.56
CA LYS A 237 -19.13 -33.15 6.16
C LYS A 237 -18.74 -34.12 7.27
N HIS A 238 -18.65 -33.61 8.50
CA HIS A 238 -18.17 -34.35 9.67
C HIS A 238 -19.28 -34.81 10.61
N GLY A 239 -20.43 -34.15 10.58
CA GLY A 239 -21.55 -34.34 11.51
C GLY A 239 -22.64 -35.29 11.03
N ILE A 240 -22.46 -35.94 9.89
CA ILE A 240 -23.44 -36.87 9.33
C ILE A 240 -22.84 -38.27 9.21
N SER A 241 -23.62 -39.26 9.59
CA SER A 241 -23.33 -40.68 9.42
C SER A 241 -24.54 -41.37 8.80
N TYR A 242 -24.29 -42.33 7.92
CA TYR A 242 -25.35 -43.17 7.33
C TYR A 242 -25.71 -44.38 8.20
N SER A 243 -24.98 -44.61 9.29
CA SER A 243 -25.11 -45.80 10.14
C SER A 243 -25.62 -45.51 11.54
N GLU A 244 -25.70 -44.24 11.93
CA GLU A 244 -26.10 -43.81 13.27
C GLU A 244 -26.96 -42.54 13.19
N PRO A 245 -27.93 -42.37 14.13
CA PRO A 245 -28.63 -41.11 14.30
C PRO A 245 -27.65 -39.96 14.49
N CYS A 246 -27.85 -38.91 13.70
CA CYS A 246 -26.98 -37.74 13.67
C CYS A 246 -27.79 -36.45 13.62
N PHE A 247 -27.17 -35.37 14.08
CA PHE A 247 -27.80 -34.05 14.04
C PHE A 247 -26.80 -32.95 13.72
N VAL A 248 -27.32 -31.90 13.09
CA VAL A 248 -26.64 -30.62 12.86
C VAL A 248 -27.61 -29.53 13.28
N ARG A 249 -27.22 -28.73 14.27
CA ARG A 249 -28.01 -27.58 14.74
C ARG A 249 -27.29 -26.29 14.38
N ILE A 250 -27.99 -25.40 13.71
CA ILE A 250 -27.48 -24.12 13.23
C ILE A 250 -28.40 -23.02 13.77
N SER A 251 -27.86 -22.00 14.42
CA SER A 251 -28.65 -20.88 14.93
C SER A 251 -27.98 -19.53 14.68
N PHE A 252 -28.81 -18.53 14.44
CA PHE A 252 -28.41 -17.14 14.28
C PHE A 252 -29.16 -16.28 15.29
N CYS A 253 -28.44 -15.40 15.99
CA CYS A 253 -29.02 -14.42 16.89
C CYS A 253 -28.46 -13.03 16.57
N PHE A 254 -29.32 -12.02 16.61
CA PHE A 254 -28.98 -10.63 16.28
C PHE A 254 -29.33 -9.73 17.46
N GLU A 255 -28.31 -9.25 18.19
CA GLU A 255 -28.49 -8.41 19.38
C GLU A 255 -27.41 -7.33 19.42
N LYS A 256 -27.79 -6.09 19.78
CA LYS A 256 -26.86 -4.98 20.08
C LYS A 256 -25.81 -4.77 18.96
N ASP A 257 -26.26 -4.69 17.70
CA ASP A 257 -25.40 -4.52 16.52
C ASP A 257 -24.34 -5.62 16.33
N ARG A 258 -24.63 -6.82 16.85
CA ARG A 258 -23.79 -8.01 16.65
C ARG A 258 -24.63 -9.21 16.20
N MET A 259 -24.03 -10.03 15.35
CA MET A 259 -24.54 -11.35 14.99
C MET A 259 -23.77 -12.40 15.77
N THR A 260 -24.50 -13.30 16.41
CA THR A 260 -23.98 -14.55 16.96
C THR A 260 -24.45 -15.70 16.07
N PHE A 261 -23.50 -16.51 15.60
CA PHE A 261 -23.72 -17.71 14.82
C PHE A 261 -23.21 -18.91 15.60
N ASP A 262 -24.04 -19.93 15.71
CA ASP A 262 -23.69 -21.20 16.33
C ASP A 262 -23.96 -22.35 15.37
N VAL A 263 -23.00 -23.27 15.27
CA VAL A 263 -23.22 -24.57 14.66
C VAL A 263 -22.68 -25.67 15.56
N ILE A 264 -23.51 -26.68 15.80
CA ILE A 264 -23.19 -27.84 16.63
C ILE A 264 -23.51 -29.11 15.87
N ASN A 265 -22.56 -30.06 15.86
CA ASN A 265 -22.76 -31.37 15.26
C ASN A 265 -22.15 -32.49 16.10
N LYS A 266 -22.67 -33.71 15.93
CA LYS A 266 -22.08 -34.92 16.53
C LYS A 266 -20.73 -35.22 15.87
N ILE A 267 -19.77 -35.70 16.67
CA ILE A 267 -18.48 -36.20 16.20
C ILE A 267 -18.61 -37.71 15.99
N PHE A 268 -18.21 -38.17 14.81
CA PHE A 268 -18.09 -39.60 14.50
C PHE A 268 -16.62 -40.00 14.45
N GLU A 269 -16.28 -41.13 15.07
CA GLU A 269 -14.96 -41.74 14.92
C GLU A 269 -14.83 -42.32 13.52
N ARG A 270 -14.28 -41.54 12.58
CA ARG A 270 -13.89 -42.03 11.25
C ARG A 270 -12.43 -42.43 11.27
N LYS A 271 -12.08 -43.52 10.56
CA LYS A 271 -10.67 -43.86 10.26
C LYS A 271 -10.01 -42.63 9.63
N ALA A 272 -8.83 -42.27 10.12
CA ALA A 272 -8.14 -41.04 9.76
C ALA A 272 -8.10 -40.79 8.24
N GLU A 273 -8.98 -39.92 7.75
CA GLU A 273 -8.90 -39.39 6.39
C GLU A 273 -7.99 -38.16 6.38
N ASN A 274 -7.03 -38.19 5.44
CA ASN A 274 -6.10 -37.16 4.95
C ASN A 274 -5.90 -35.87 5.76
N LYS A 275 -4.62 -35.51 5.94
CA LYS A 275 -4.02 -34.30 6.56
C LYS A 275 -4.57 -32.92 6.14
N ASN A 276 -5.57 -32.85 5.25
CA ASN A 276 -6.18 -31.59 4.77
C ASN A 276 -7.45 -31.19 5.54
N SER A 277 -7.81 -31.90 6.60
CA SER A 277 -8.92 -31.59 7.52
C SER A 277 -8.59 -30.39 8.43
N GLY A 278 -8.67 -29.18 7.88
CA GLY A 278 -8.44 -27.94 8.66
C GLY A 278 -8.30 -26.68 7.83
N VAL A 279 -8.02 -26.83 6.52
CA VAL A 279 -7.80 -25.72 5.60
C VAL A 279 -8.99 -24.76 5.57
N GLY A 280 -10.23 -25.26 5.55
CA GLY A 280 -11.42 -24.40 5.48
C GLY A 280 -11.65 -23.56 6.74
N ILE A 281 -11.41 -24.11 7.93
CA ILE A 281 -11.54 -23.37 9.20
C ILE A 281 -10.46 -22.31 9.32
N GLU A 282 -9.21 -22.67 9.00
CA GLU A 282 -8.08 -21.74 9.05
C GLU A 282 -8.25 -20.58 8.07
N ASN A 283 -8.72 -20.88 6.85
CA ASN A 283 -9.04 -19.86 5.85
C ASN A 283 -10.17 -18.92 6.31
N SER A 284 -11.18 -19.47 6.97
CA SER A 284 -12.28 -18.66 7.52
C SER A 284 -11.79 -17.75 8.65
N ARG A 285 -10.87 -18.23 9.50
CA ARG A 285 -10.22 -17.43 10.54
C ARG A 285 -9.38 -16.30 9.93
N ASN A 286 -8.53 -16.60 8.95
CA ASN A 286 -7.74 -15.59 8.25
C ASN A 286 -8.62 -14.53 7.58
N ARG A 287 -9.75 -14.95 7.01
CA ARG A 287 -10.74 -14.05 6.42
C ARG A 287 -11.39 -13.14 7.46
N LEU A 288 -11.76 -13.67 8.62
CA LEU A 288 -12.32 -12.86 9.72
C LEU A 288 -11.32 -11.80 10.21
N GLU A 289 -10.05 -12.16 10.37
CA GLU A 289 -8.99 -11.21 10.75
C GLU A 289 -8.81 -10.12 9.69
N LEU A 290 -8.86 -10.45 8.39
CA LEU A 290 -8.76 -9.47 7.30
C LEU A 290 -9.94 -8.47 7.29
N ILE A 291 -11.15 -8.91 7.66
CA ILE A 291 -12.36 -8.08 7.61
C ILE A 291 -12.54 -7.27 8.89
N TYR A 292 -12.43 -7.93 10.05
CA TYR A 292 -12.80 -7.37 11.35
C TYR A 292 -11.58 -7.00 12.21
N GLY A 293 -10.36 -7.35 11.79
CA GLY A 293 -9.16 -7.22 12.62
C GLY A 293 -9.38 -7.98 13.93
N LYS A 294 -9.42 -7.26 15.05
CA LYS A 294 -9.64 -7.84 16.38
C LYS A 294 -11.10 -7.77 16.87
N ASP A 295 -12.01 -7.15 16.11
CA ASP A 295 -13.40 -6.99 16.51
C ASP A 295 -14.27 -8.19 16.10
N TYR A 296 -13.87 -9.37 16.54
CA TYR A 296 -14.68 -10.58 16.44
C TYR A 296 -14.28 -11.58 17.52
N LYS A 297 -15.17 -12.53 17.82
CA LYS A 297 -14.85 -13.68 18.68
C LYS A 297 -15.22 -14.97 17.96
N LEU A 298 -14.30 -15.92 17.91
CA LEU A 298 -14.49 -17.22 17.29
C LEU A 298 -14.01 -18.32 18.23
N ASP A 299 -14.94 -19.06 18.81
CA ASP A 299 -14.68 -20.23 19.64
C ASP A 299 -14.98 -21.50 18.84
N ILE A 300 -13.97 -22.35 18.64
CA ILE A 300 -14.10 -23.62 17.90
C ILE A 300 -13.51 -24.73 18.75
N GLY A 301 -14.28 -25.79 18.98
CA GLY A 301 -13.76 -26.91 19.74
C GLY A 301 -14.75 -28.04 19.95
N LYS A 302 -14.29 -29.02 20.73
CA LYS A 302 -15.13 -30.11 21.23
C LYS A 302 -15.76 -29.66 22.55
N LEU A 303 -17.03 -29.99 22.73
CA LEU A 303 -17.71 -29.82 24.02
C LEU A 303 -17.21 -30.86 25.05
N PRO A 304 -17.47 -30.66 26.36
CA PRO A 304 -16.86 -31.43 27.46
C PRO A 304 -16.93 -32.96 27.34
N ASP A 305 -17.93 -33.51 26.66
CA ASP A 305 -18.10 -34.95 26.47
C ASP A 305 -17.36 -35.52 25.26
N ASN A 306 -16.61 -34.71 24.50
CA ASN A 306 -15.91 -35.07 23.25
C ASN A 306 -16.77 -35.70 22.14
N LYS A 307 -18.10 -35.75 22.34
CA LYS A 307 -19.08 -36.29 21.37
C LYS A 307 -19.62 -35.23 20.44
N LEU A 308 -19.48 -33.96 20.78
CA LEU A 308 -20.01 -32.84 20.01
C LEU A 308 -18.89 -31.86 19.63
N PHE A 309 -18.98 -31.34 18.42
CA PHE A 309 -18.16 -30.26 17.92
C PHE A 309 -19.02 -29.01 17.81
N ALA A 310 -18.49 -27.87 18.22
CA ALA A 310 -19.18 -26.59 18.15
C ALA A 310 -18.29 -25.50 17.58
N VAL A 311 -18.94 -24.59 16.85
CA VAL A 311 -18.39 -23.32 16.41
C VAL A 311 -19.34 -22.23 16.88
N ASN A 312 -18.82 -21.28 17.64
CA ASN A 312 -19.51 -20.04 18.02
C ASN A 312 -18.74 -18.86 17.41
N LEU A 313 -19.41 -18.08 16.58
CA LEU A 313 -18.86 -16.88 15.95
C LEU A 313 -19.70 -15.68 16.38
N ASN A 314 -19.05 -14.63 16.87
CA ASN A 314 -19.69 -13.38 17.21
C ASN A 314 -18.97 -12.21 16.49
N VAL A 315 -19.70 -11.49 15.64
CA VAL A 315 -19.19 -10.42 14.79
C VAL A 315 -20.09 -9.18 14.85
N PRO A 316 -19.55 -7.96 14.66
CA PRO A 316 -20.36 -6.77 14.47
C PRO A 316 -21.11 -6.79 13.13
N ILE A 317 -22.31 -6.21 13.10
CA ILE A 317 -23.17 -6.09 11.90
C ILE A 317 -23.61 -4.66 11.63
#